data_AF-A0ABD3U5A4-F1
#
_entry.id   AF-A0ABD3U5A4-F1
#
_cell.length_a   1.000
_cell.length_b   1.000
_cell.length_c   1.000
_cell.angle_alpha   90.00
_cell.angle_beta   90.00
_cell.angle_gamma   90.00
#
_symmetry.space_group_name_H-M   'P 1'
#
loop_
_entity.id
_entity.type
_entity.pdbx_description
1 polymer ?
#
loop_
_entity_poly.entity_id
_entity_poly.type
_entity_poly.pdbx_seq_one_letter_code
_entity_poly.pdbx_strand_id
1 'polypeptide(L)'
;MLNNLILERDQIIEMYQLKLMYFEEKVGPIERELQELKSQKSAVDQTMKEMRSKQSEADQMVEELKRKNIEASETIEGLNRKRMSYDQRMEEMKREKSEADKEIEQLRCQNFEASETIGELRRQMIGVEMEKTRYEKTIKEMKQKLSEADQTVDLLRRSNTEAFETMGELKRQRMEVEEVAVLNTKKLESLTPIIMRMKEGLANILNVEVQDMINIIKSNERSNAIPSSNGEKQNLGNSRMHACNVSLKTGSTNLPPQYSPIKEGNANESNGTDQGKECERLEESDCIEVICVDDETSPGGSELCAIVCGKEKIGEKFPLTSFALKRKSRDKKWLLGADMLNDFQEDEELCMNVVCVLYRQQISASESSTQDLDGGLSHSDALSVRALWEYLFDGGHGLRLGKTVCEVKQDRPDVLVECRRLATNYYDKLFRIYCNGEDPFFKLIKLYNL
;
A
#
# COMPACT_ATOMS: atom_id res chain seq x y z
N MET A 1 -61.63 146.43 52.14
CA MET A 1 -61.32 145.98 50.76
C MET A 1 -59.93 145.37 50.65
N LEU A 2 -58.85 146.09 51.01
CA LEU A 2 -57.48 145.59 50.86
C LEU A 2 -57.20 144.25 51.61
N ASN A 3 -57.66 144.12 52.86
CA ASN A 3 -57.45 142.90 53.65
C ASN A 3 -58.18 141.65 53.10
N ASN A 4 -59.33 141.81 52.43
CA ASN A 4 -60.04 140.66 51.81
C ASN A 4 -59.34 140.19 50.53
N LEU A 5 -58.81 141.13 49.73
CA LEU A 5 -58.02 140.81 48.54
C LEU A 5 -56.69 140.12 48.90
N ILE A 6 -56.09 140.48 50.04
CA ILE A 6 -54.90 139.80 50.58
C ILE A 6 -55.25 138.38 51.01
N LEU A 7 -56.37 138.19 51.72
CA LEU A 7 -56.81 136.87 52.17
C LEU A 7 -57.16 135.92 51.01
N GLU A 8 -57.85 136.40 49.97
CA GLU A 8 -58.14 135.62 48.76
C GLU A 8 -56.85 135.25 48.00
N ARG A 9 -55.89 136.18 47.91
CA ARG A 9 -54.58 135.90 47.32
C ARG A 9 -53.82 134.83 48.11
N ASP A 10 -53.81 134.92 49.44
CA ASP A 10 -53.12 133.96 50.30
C ASP A 10 -53.76 132.55 50.22
N GLN A 11 -55.10 132.47 50.17
CA GLN A 11 -55.82 131.20 49.92
C GLN A 11 -55.51 130.59 48.55
N ILE A 12 -55.40 131.42 47.51
CA ILE A 12 -55.00 130.97 46.18
C ILE A 12 -53.55 130.46 46.20
N ILE A 13 -52.63 131.17 46.86
CA ILE A 13 -51.23 130.77 47.02
C ILE A 13 -51.15 129.43 47.76
N GLU A 14 -51.87 129.27 48.86
CA GLU A 14 -51.90 128.03 49.65
C GLU A 14 -52.46 126.85 48.84
N MET A 15 -53.52 127.08 48.06
CA MET A 15 -54.06 126.07 47.13
C MET A 15 -53.02 125.67 46.06
N TYR A 16 -52.28 126.62 45.48
CA TYR A 16 -51.24 126.31 44.50
C TYR A 16 -50.03 125.62 45.14
N GLN A 17 -49.67 125.97 46.38
CA GLN A 17 -48.62 125.30 47.15
C GLN A 17 -48.99 123.83 47.45
N LEU A 18 -50.24 123.57 47.86
CA LEU A 18 -50.74 122.21 48.05
C LEU A 18 -50.75 121.40 46.75
N LYS A 19 -51.15 122.02 45.62
CA LYS A 19 -51.06 121.38 44.30
C LYS A 19 -49.62 121.08 43.91
N LEU A 20 -48.69 122.01 44.15
CA LEU A 20 -47.25 121.80 43.90
C LEU A 20 -46.71 120.64 44.71
N MET A 21 -46.98 120.60 46.02
CA MET A 21 -46.61 119.47 46.88
C MET A 21 -47.22 118.15 46.39
N TYR A 22 -48.50 118.15 45.99
CA TYR A 22 -49.15 116.96 45.43
C TYR A 22 -48.47 116.49 44.12
N PHE A 23 -48.09 117.43 43.25
CA PHE A 23 -47.38 117.10 42.01
C PHE A 23 -45.96 116.59 42.30
N GLU A 24 -45.23 117.21 43.22
CA GLU A 24 -43.90 116.76 43.65
C GLU A 24 -43.96 115.36 44.28
N GLU A 25 -44.97 115.10 45.12
CA GLU A 25 -45.22 113.79 45.71
C GLU A 25 -45.53 112.71 44.64
N LYS A 26 -46.17 113.09 43.52
CA LYS A 26 -46.47 112.18 42.41
C LYS A 26 -45.33 112.02 41.41
N VAL A 27 -44.51 113.06 41.18
CA VAL A 27 -43.38 113.04 40.24
C VAL A 27 -42.23 112.19 40.79
N GLY A 28 -41.94 112.26 42.09
CA GLY A 28 -40.83 111.50 42.70
C GLY A 28 -40.90 109.98 42.50
N PRO A 29 -42.06 109.31 42.68
CA PRO A 29 -42.25 107.90 42.31
C PRO A 29 -42.02 107.62 40.83
N ILE A 30 -42.54 108.47 39.93
CA ILE A 30 -42.38 108.31 38.48
C ILE A 30 -40.90 108.42 38.08
N GLU A 31 -40.15 109.36 38.66
CA GLU A 31 -38.72 109.51 38.41
C GLU A 31 -37.92 108.28 38.89
N ARG A 32 -38.28 107.69 40.04
CA ARG A 32 -37.68 106.45 40.52
C ARG A 32 -37.99 105.28 39.60
N GLU A 33 -39.24 105.12 39.17
CA GLU A 33 -39.64 104.10 38.20
C GLU A 33 -38.91 104.27 36.87
N LEU A 34 -38.75 105.51 36.38
CA LEU A 34 -37.99 105.79 35.16
C LEU A 34 -36.52 105.39 35.29
N GLN A 35 -35.90 105.69 36.43
CA GLN A 35 -34.51 105.33 36.68
C GLN A 35 -34.33 103.81 36.82
N GLU A 36 -35.30 103.12 37.41
CA GLU A 36 -35.32 101.66 37.48
C GLU A 36 -35.54 101.02 36.11
N LEU A 37 -36.48 101.52 35.32
CA LEU A 37 -36.67 101.05 33.93
C LEU A 37 -35.42 101.29 33.08
N LYS A 38 -34.69 102.38 33.32
CA LYS A 38 -33.43 102.67 32.64
C LYS A 38 -32.32 101.68 33.03
N SER A 39 -32.21 101.32 34.30
CA SER A 39 -31.24 100.31 34.76
C SER A 39 -31.60 98.93 34.22
N GLN A 40 -32.88 98.54 34.26
CA GLN A 40 -33.38 97.29 33.68
C GLN A 40 -33.12 97.22 32.17
N LYS A 41 -33.40 98.30 31.42
CA LYS A 41 -33.10 98.37 29.99
C LYS A 41 -31.61 98.13 29.71
N SER A 42 -30.72 98.75 30.48
CA SER A 42 -29.28 98.56 30.31
C SER A 42 -28.83 97.11 30.59
N ALA A 43 -29.45 96.46 31.58
CA ALA A 43 -29.21 95.04 31.87
C ALA A 43 -29.70 94.15 30.72
N VAL A 44 -30.90 94.40 30.20
CA VAL A 44 -31.44 93.67 29.05
C VAL A 44 -30.56 93.85 27.81
N ASP A 45 -30.10 95.06 27.51
CA ASP A 45 -29.19 95.33 26.39
C ASP A 45 -27.87 94.54 26.51
N GLN A 46 -27.30 94.47 27.72
CA GLN A 46 -26.11 93.68 28.00
C GLN A 46 -26.36 92.17 27.77
N THR A 47 -27.46 91.63 28.30
CA THR A 47 -27.81 90.21 28.08
C THR A 47 -28.08 89.91 26.60
N MET A 48 -28.72 90.82 25.86
CA MET A 48 -28.93 90.66 24.42
C MET A 48 -27.61 90.62 23.65
N LYS A 49 -26.62 91.43 24.05
CA LYS A 49 -25.28 91.41 23.44
C LYS A 49 -24.58 90.07 23.68
N GLU A 50 -24.66 89.54 24.89
CA GLU A 50 -24.10 88.22 25.23
C GLU A 50 -24.79 87.09 24.46
N MET A 51 -26.12 87.11 24.38
CA MET A 51 -26.89 86.15 23.60
C MET A 51 -26.52 86.18 22.11
N ARG A 52 -26.32 87.37 21.54
CA ARG A 52 -25.88 87.51 20.14
C ARG A 52 -24.46 86.94 19.92
N SER A 53 -23.55 87.12 20.89
CA SER A 53 -22.21 86.50 20.82
C SER A 53 -22.30 84.98 20.80
N LYS A 54 -23.06 84.41 21.75
CA LYS A 54 -23.28 82.96 21.84
C LYS A 54 -23.98 82.40 20.59
N GLN A 55 -24.93 83.14 20.03
CA GLN A 55 -25.58 82.76 18.77
C GLN A 55 -24.58 82.71 17.61
N SER A 56 -23.71 83.70 17.49
CA SER A 56 -22.66 83.70 16.46
C SER A 56 -21.67 82.55 16.63
N GLU A 57 -21.31 82.18 17.87
CA GLU A 57 -20.45 81.02 18.16
C GLU A 57 -21.14 79.70 17.79
N ALA A 58 -22.43 79.57 18.11
CA ALA A 58 -23.23 78.41 17.73
C ALA A 58 -23.35 78.26 16.21
N ASP A 59 -23.56 79.36 15.48
CA ASP A 59 -23.64 79.36 14.02
C ASP A 59 -22.30 78.89 13.39
N GLN A 60 -21.16 79.35 13.93
CA GLN A 60 -19.84 78.89 13.48
C GLN A 60 -19.64 77.39 13.73
N MET A 61 -20.05 76.88 14.89
CA MET A 61 -19.97 75.46 15.21
C MET A 61 -20.85 74.62 14.27
N VAL A 62 -22.04 75.10 13.94
CA VAL A 62 -22.95 74.42 12.99
C VAL A 62 -22.32 74.32 11.61
N GLU A 63 -21.68 75.39 11.10
CA GLU A 63 -20.99 75.34 9.81
C GLU A 63 -19.77 74.41 9.83
N GLU A 64 -19.02 74.36 10.92
CA GLU A 64 -17.93 73.39 11.06
C GLU A 64 -18.44 71.94 11.04
N LEU A 65 -19.54 71.66 11.75
CA LEU A 65 -20.16 70.33 11.77
C LEU A 65 -20.70 69.94 10.39
N LYS A 66 -21.31 70.87 9.66
CA LYS A 66 -21.75 70.64 8.27
C LYS A 66 -20.58 70.24 7.38
N ARG A 67 -19.46 70.97 7.46
CA ARG A 67 -18.24 70.64 6.69
C ARG A 67 -17.72 69.24 7.03
N LYS A 68 -17.60 68.91 8.32
CA LYS A 68 -17.16 67.56 8.75
C LYS A 68 -18.12 66.46 8.29
N ASN A 69 -19.43 66.74 8.23
CA ASN A 69 -20.42 65.77 7.76
C ASN A 69 -20.29 65.50 6.24
N ILE A 70 -19.95 66.52 5.45
CA ILE A 70 -19.65 66.36 4.02
C ILE A 70 -18.38 65.52 3.83
N GLU A 71 -17.29 65.87 4.52
CA GLU A 71 -16.03 65.11 4.47
C GLU A 71 -16.26 63.63 4.86
N ALA A 72 -17.02 63.38 5.93
CA ALA A 72 -17.38 62.02 6.34
C ALA A 72 -18.20 61.29 5.24
N SER A 73 -19.16 61.96 4.61
CA SER A 73 -19.98 61.38 3.54
C SER A 73 -19.12 60.98 2.32
N GLU A 74 -18.18 61.82 1.91
CA GLU A 74 -17.25 61.52 0.81
C GLU A 74 -16.35 60.33 1.13
N THR A 75 -15.88 60.20 2.38
CA THR A 75 -15.09 59.03 2.79
C THR A 75 -15.90 57.75 2.76
N ILE A 76 -17.16 57.79 3.20
CA ILE A 76 -18.09 56.65 3.16
C ILE A 76 -18.33 56.21 1.70
N GLU A 77 -18.55 57.17 0.79
CA GLU A 77 -18.69 56.86 -0.63
C GLU A 77 -17.42 56.24 -1.22
N GLY A 78 -16.24 56.75 -0.85
CA GLY A 78 -14.95 56.19 -1.27
C GLY A 78 -14.75 54.75 -0.80
N LEU A 79 -15.12 54.46 0.45
CA LEU A 79 -15.08 53.10 1.01
C LEU A 79 -16.11 52.18 0.33
N ASN A 80 -17.33 52.67 0.06
CA ASN A 80 -18.34 51.91 -0.66
C ASN A 80 -17.89 51.55 -2.08
N ARG A 81 -17.24 52.47 -2.80
CA ARG A 81 -16.64 52.17 -4.12
C ARG A 81 -15.59 51.06 -4.04
N LYS A 82 -14.70 51.12 -3.04
CA LYS A 82 -13.70 50.06 -2.80
C LYS A 82 -14.36 48.72 -2.46
N ARG A 83 -15.37 48.72 -1.58
CA ARG A 83 -16.14 47.51 -1.24
C ARG A 83 -16.72 46.85 -2.48
N MET A 84 -17.41 47.62 -3.33
CA MET A 84 -17.98 47.10 -4.58
C MET A 84 -16.92 46.51 -5.52
N SER A 85 -15.74 47.13 -5.61
CA SER A 85 -14.62 46.60 -6.40
C SER A 85 -14.09 45.28 -5.84
N TYR A 86 -13.99 45.14 -4.51
CA TYR A 86 -13.58 43.89 -3.89
C TYR A 86 -14.64 42.79 -4.04
N ASP A 87 -15.92 43.13 -3.87
CA ASP A 87 -17.03 42.19 -4.08
C ASP A 87 -17.02 41.63 -5.51
N GLN A 88 -16.81 42.49 -6.51
CA GLN A 88 -16.69 42.05 -7.91
C GLN A 88 -15.52 41.08 -8.12
N ARG A 89 -14.34 41.38 -7.54
CA ARG A 89 -13.16 40.52 -7.66
C ARG A 89 -13.33 39.19 -6.92
N MET A 90 -14.03 39.20 -5.79
CA MET A 90 -14.37 37.98 -5.06
C MET A 90 -15.28 37.07 -5.89
N GLU A 91 -16.28 37.62 -6.58
CA GLU A 91 -17.15 36.83 -7.47
C GLU A 91 -16.42 36.31 -8.71
N GLU A 92 -15.46 37.07 -9.25
CA GLU A 92 -14.58 36.59 -10.32
C GLU A 92 -13.73 35.40 -9.86
N MET A 93 -13.05 35.51 -8.72
CA MET A 93 -12.26 34.40 -8.16
C MET A 93 -13.10 33.17 -7.84
N LYS A 94 -14.35 33.34 -7.37
CA LYS A 94 -15.27 32.20 -7.16
C LYS A 94 -15.62 31.49 -8.46
N ARG A 95 -15.80 32.24 -9.55
CA ARG A 95 -16.07 31.67 -10.88
C ARG A 95 -14.86 30.89 -11.40
N GLU A 96 -13.68 31.50 -11.35
CA GLU A 96 -12.42 30.83 -11.74
C GLU A 96 -12.18 29.56 -10.93
N LYS A 97 -12.41 29.61 -9.61
CA LYS A 97 -12.34 28.41 -8.75
C LYS A 97 -13.31 27.33 -9.21
N SER A 98 -14.57 27.68 -9.49
CA SER A 98 -15.57 26.72 -9.97
C SER A 98 -15.21 26.11 -11.33
N GLU A 99 -14.51 26.85 -12.20
CA GLU A 99 -14.03 26.35 -13.49
C GLU A 99 -12.85 25.39 -13.30
N ALA A 100 -11.88 25.75 -12.45
CA ALA A 100 -10.77 24.88 -12.09
C ALA A 100 -11.24 23.57 -11.43
N ASP A 101 -12.23 23.63 -10.54
CA ASP A 101 -12.81 22.44 -9.89
C ASP A 101 -13.42 21.47 -10.93
N LYS A 102 -14.06 21.99 -11.99
CA LYS A 102 -14.60 21.17 -13.10
C LYS A 102 -13.49 20.53 -13.92
N GLU A 103 -12.41 21.26 -14.20
CA GLU A 103 -11.26 20.73 -14.94
C GLU A 103 -10.54 19.63 -14.16
N ILE A 104 -10.34 19.83 -12.84
CA ILE A 104 -9.79 18.82 -11.94
C ILE A 104 -10.63 17.54 -11.99
N GLU A 105 -11.96 17.66 -11.93
CA GLU A 105 -12.84 16.50 -11.96
C GLU A 105 -12.79 15.77 -13.31
N GLN A 106 -12.72 16.52 -14.42
CA GLN A 106 -12.52 15.92 -15.75
C GLN A 106 -11.19 15.14 -15.84
N LEU A 107 -10.09 15.71 -15.34
CA LEU A 107 -8.79 15.04 -15.33
C LEU A 107 -8.79 13.79 -14.43
N ARG A 108 -9.53 13.80 -13.32
CA ARG A 108 -9.72 12.62 -12.46
C ARG A 108 -10.44 11.50 -13.19
N CYS A 109 -11.52 11.81 -13.93
CA CYS A 109 -12.21 10.81 -14.75
C CYS A 109 -11.29 10.20 -15.81
N GLN A 110 -10.50 11.03 -16.51
CA GLN A 110 -9.54 10.54 -17.51
C GLN A 110 -8.44 9.66 -16.90
N ASN A 111 -7.91 10.03 -15.73
CA ASN A 111 -6.95 9.19 -15.01
C ASN A 111 -7.55 7.86 -14.57
N PHE A 112 -8.82 7.86 -14.16
CA PHE A 112 -9.52 6.63 -13.80
C PHE A 112 -9.66 5.69 -15.01
N GLU A 113 -10.08 6.21 -16.17
CA GLU A 113 -10.17 5.45 -17.42
C GLU A 113 -8.79 4.91 -17.85
N ALA A 114 -7.75 5.73 -17.78
CA ALA A 114 -6.38 5.30 -18.07
C ALA A 114 -5.93 4.17 -17.13
N SER A 115 -6.20 4.28 -15.83
CA SER A 115 -5.89 3.26 -14.83
C SER A 115 -6.60 1.93 -15.13
N GLU A 116 -7.86 1.97 -15.54
CA GLU A 116 -8.61 0.78 -15.94
C GLU A 116 -7.99 0.09 -17.15
N THR A 117 -7.61 0.85 -18.18
CA THR A 117 -6.94 0.29 -19.38
C THR A 117 -5.58 -0.34 -19.05
N ILE A 118 -4.79 0.30 -18.17
CA ILE A 118 -3.52 -0.25 -17.68
C ILE A 118 -3.77 -1.56 -16.93
N GLY A 119 -4.81 -1.60 -16.08
CA GLY A 119 -5.22 -2.82 -15.36
C GLY A 119 -5.56 -3.97 -16.30
N GLU A 120 -6.27 -3.70 -17.39
CA GLU A 120 -6.61 -4.71 -18.41
C GLU A 120 -5.37 -5.21 -19.15
N LEU A 121 -4.48 -4.31 -19.59
CA LEU A 121 -3.23 -4.69 -20.25
C LEU A 121 -2.35 -5.54 -19.34
N ARG A 122 -2.28 -5.23 -18.05
CA ARG A 122 -1.55 -6.04 -17.06
C ARG A 122 -2.11 -7.46 -16.96
N ARG A 123 -3.44 -7.63 -16.94
CA ARG A 123 -4.08 -8.96 -16.93
C ARG A 123 -3.73 -9.75 -18.18
N GLN A 124 -3.78 -9.13 -19.35
CA GLN A 124 -3.43 -9.77 -20.61
C GLN A 124 -1.96 -10.19 -20.64
N MET A 125 -1.04 -9.35 -20.16
CA MET A 125 0.38 -9.64 -20.07
C MET A 125 0.66 -10.87 -19.17
N ILE A 126 0.00 -10.97 -18.02
CA ILE A 126 0.10 -12.15 -17.15
C ILE A 126 -0.40 -13.42 -17.89
N GLY A 127 -1.51 -13.31 -18.63
CA GLY A 127 -2.03 -14.41 -19.45
C GLY A 127 -1.03 -14.91 -20.49
N VAL A 128 -0.39 -13.99 -21.21
CA VAL A 128 0.65 -14.32 -22.20
C VAL A 128 1.87 -14.97 -21.54
N GLU A 129 2.31 -14.48 -20.38
CA GLU A 129 3.46 -15.07 -19.67
C GLU A 129 3.16 -16.49 -19.20
N MET A 130 1.93 -16.77 -18.72
CA MET A 130 1.52 -18.14 -18.38
C MET A 130 1.58 -19.07 -19.60
N GLU A 131 1.07 -18.65 -20.76
CA GLU A 131 1.16 -19.45 -21.99
C GLU A 131 2.62 -19.66 -22.42
N LYS A 132 3.47 -18.64 -22.34
CA LYS A 132 4.91 -18.78 -22.60
C LYS A 132 5.55 -19.85 -21.72
N THR A 133 5.32 -19.84 -20.40
CA THR A 133 5.87 -20.88 -19.50
C THR A 133 5.37 -22.29 -19.85
N ARG A 134 4.12 -22.41 -20.31
CA ARG A 134 3.55 -23.67 -20.77
C ARG A 134 4.29 -24.19 -22.01
N TYR A 135 4.50 -23.33 -23.00
CA TYR A 135 5.27 -23.69 -24.20
C TYR A 135 6.72 -24.04 -23.88
N GLU A 136 7.38 -23.31 -22.97
CA GLU A 136 8.74 -23.62 -22.52
C GLU A 136 8.83 -25.02 -21.89
N LYS A 137 7.85 -25.41 -21.07
CA LYS A 137 7.77 -26.76 -20.51
C LYS A 137 7.64 -27.81 -21.61
N THR A 138 6.73 -27.61 -22.56
CA THR A 138 6.55 -28.54 -23.69
C THR A 138 7.82 -28.65 -24.54
N ILE A 139 8.53 -27.54 -24.77
CA ILE A 139 9.81 -27.55 -25.48
C ILE A 139 10.85 -28.38 -24.72
N LYS A 140 10.94 -28.25 -23.39
CA LYS A 140 11.85 -29.08 -22.56
C LYS A 140 11.52 -30.56 -22.66
N GLU A 141 10.24 -30.92 -22.58
CA GLU A 141 9.78 -32.31 -22.74
C GLU A 141 10.11 -32.88 -24.13
N MET A 142 9.91 -32.10 -25.19
CA MET A 142 10.26 -32.51 -26.55
C MET A 142 11.77 -32.68 -26.74
N LYS A 143 12.59 -31.78 -26.17
CA LYS A 143 14.06 -31.92 -26.19
C LYS A 143 14.53 -33.19 -25.48
N GLN A 144 13.90 -33.53 -24.35
CA GLN A 144 14.20 -34.76 -23.62
C GLN A 144 13.90 -36.01 -24.46
N LYS A 145 12.70 -36.06 -25.08
CA LYS A 145 12.32 -37.17 -25.98
C LYS A 145 13.25 -37.29 -27.18
N LEU A 146 13.73 -36.17 -27.72
CA LEU A 146 14.70 -36.18 -28.81
C LEU A 146 16.03 -36.83 -28.36
N SER A 147 16.53 -36.46 -27.18
CA SER A 147 17.74 -37.07 -26.59
C SER A 147 17.60 -38.59 -26.38
N GLU A 148 16.43 -39.05 -25.90
CA GLU A 148 16.13 -40.48 -25.73
C GLU A 148 16.07 -41.23 -27.08
N ALA A 149 15.48 -40.60 -28.09
CA ALA A 149 15.44 -41.14 -29.44
C ALA A 149 16.86 -41.25 -30.04
N ASP A 150 17.70 -40.22 -29.86
CA ASP A 150 19.09 -40.23 -30.31
C ASP A 150 19.89 -41.36 -29.66
N GLN A 151 19.75 -41.56 -28.34
CA GLN A 151 20.37 -42.69 -27.63
C GLN A 151 19.91 -44.05 -28.18
N THR A 152 18.62 -44.18 -28.50
CA THR A 152 18.06 -45.41 -29.07
C THR A 152 18.63 -45.67 -30.47
N VAL A 153 18.73 -44.64 -31.31
CA VAL A 153 19.34 -44.74 -32.64
C VAL A 153 20.81 -45.17 -32.53
N ASP A 154 21.56 -44.63 -31.58
CA ASP A 154 22.95 -45.01 -31.36
C ASP A 154 23.11 -46.46 -30.88
N LEU A 155 22.22 -46.94 -30.02
CA LEU A 155 22.21 -48.36 -29.61
C LEU A 155 21.91 -49.28 -30.80
N LEU A 156 20.91 -48.94 -31.61
CA LEU A 156 20.58 -49.71 -32.82
C LEU A 156 21.73 -49.70 -33.82
N ARG A 157 22.44 -48.58 -33.98
CA ARG A 157 23.65 -48.49 -34.81
C ARG A 157 24.74 -49.43 -34.32
N ARG A 158 25.04 -49.47 -33.01
CA ARG A 158 26.02 -50.40 -32.43
C ARG A 158 25.63 -51.85 -32.66
N SER A 159 24.38 -52.21 -32.37
CA SER A 159 23.85 -53.56 -32.59
C SER A 159 23.92 -53.98 -34.05
N ASN A 160 23.61 -53.08 -35.00
CA ASN A 160 23.77 -53.34 -36.42
C ASN A 160 25.24 -53.59 -36.80
N THR A 161 26.19 -52.81 -36.26
CA THR A 161 27.63 -53.04 -36.48
C THR A 161 28.06 -54.43 -36.01
N GLU A 162 27.66 -54.84 -34.81
CA GLU A 162 27.94 -56.18 -34.26
C GLU A 162 27.32 -57.28 -35.13
N ALA A 163 26.08 -57.08 -35.61
CA ALA A 163 25.42 -58.01 -36.53
C ALA A 163 26.18 -58.12 -37.87
N PHE A 164 26.74 -57.02 -38.39
CA PHE A 164 27.59 -57.05 -39.58
C PHE A 164 28.90 -57.80 -39.35
N GLU A 165 29.54 -57.62 -38.19
CA GLU A 165 30.78 -58.32 -37.82
C GLU A 165 30.55 -59.84 -37.68
N THR A 166 29.50 -60.24 -36.95
CA THR A 166 29.12 -61.65 -36.79
C THR A 166 28.74 -62.30 -38.12
N MET A 167 28.00 -61.59 -38.98
CA MET A 167 27.71 -62.06 -40.33
C MET A 167 28.99 -62.19 -41.18
N GLY A 168 29.94 -61.26 -41.04
CA GLY A 168 31.25 -61.34 -41.67
C GLY A 168 32.06 -62.56 -41.23
N GLU A 169 32.03 -62.87 -39.93
CA GLU A 169 32.66 -64.05 -39.34
C GLU A 169 32.01 -65.35 -39.82
N LEU A 170 30.68 -65.44 -39.78
CA LEU A 170 29.94 -66.60 -40.31
C LEU A 170 30.22 -66.80 -41.79
N LYS A 171 30.36 -65.71 -42.57
CA LYS A 171 30.74 -65.79 -43.98
C LYS A 171 32.15 -66.35 -44.16
N ARG A 172 33.12 -65.98 -43.32
CA ARG A 172 34.47 -66.58 -43.31
C ARG A 172 34.42 -68.06 -42.99
N GLN A 173 33.77 -68.44 -41.90
CA GLN A 173 33.61 -69.85 -41.50
C GLN A 173 32.94 -70.69 -42.59
N ARG A 174 31.91 -70.14 -43.27
CA ARG A 174 31.28 -70.82 -44.40
C ARG A 174 32.26 -71.07 -45.55
N MET A 175 33.10 -70.08 -45.89
CA MET A 175 34.12 -70.26 -46.93
C MET A 175 35.15 -71.33 -46.56
N GLU A 176 35.57 -71.39 -45.29
CA GLU A 176 36.49 -72.43 -44.81
C GLU A 176 35.86 -73.83 -44.87
N VAL A 177 34.61 -73.97 -44.43
CA VAL A 177 33.87 -75.25 -44.55
C VAL A 177 33.69 -75.65 -46.00
N GLU A 178 33.39 -74.70 -46.88
CA GLU A 178 33.26 -74.94 -48.33
C GLU A 178 34.60 -75.37 -48.95
N GLU A 179 35.71 -74.75 -48.57
CA GLU A 179 37.06 -75.14 -48.99
C GLU A 179 37.42 -76.57 -48.51
N VAL A 180 37.13 -76.88 -47.23
CA VAL A 180 37.31 -78.23 -46.68
C VAL A 180 36.41 -79.25 -47.38
N ALA A 181 35.17 -78.89 -47.70
CA ALA A 181 34.24 -79.75 -48.44
C ALA A 181 34.75 -80.02 -49.87
N VAL A 182 35.29 -79.01 -50.56
CA VAL A 182 35.95 -79.15 -51.87
C VAL A 182 37.19 -80.05 -51.76
N LEU A 183 37.98 -79.95 -50.69
CA LEU A 183 39.13 -80.83 -50.47
C LEU A 183 38.69 -82.28 -50.20
N ASN A 184 37.64 -82.49 -49.41
CA ASN A 184 37.12 -83.81 -49.08
C ASN A 184 36.46 -84.49 -50.28
N THR A 185 35.72 -83.74 -51.11
CA THR A 185 35.18 -84.26 -52.38
C THR A 185 36.31 -84.70 -53.32
N LYS A 186 37.38 -83.89 -53.48
CA LYS A 186 38.59 -84.32 -54.21
C LYS A 186 39.24 -85.58 -53.63
N LYS A 187 39.34 -85.70 -52.30
CA LYS A 187 39.82 -86.94 -51.65
C LYS A 187 38.91 -88.11 -51.96
N LEU A 188 37.59 -87.94 -51.91
CA LEU A 188 36.62 -88.98 -52.25
C LEU A 188 36.74 -89.40 -53.71
N GLU A 189 36.88 -88.45 -54.63
CA GLU A 189 37.13 -88.70 -56.05
C GLU A 189 38.43 -89.49 -56.25
N SER A 190 39.49 -89.23 -55.48
CA SER A 190 40.74 -90.00 -55.51
C SER A 190 40.60 -91.42 -54.92
N LEU A 191 39.72 -91.61 -53.94
CA LEU A 191 39.43 -92.91 -53.31
C LEU A 191 38.44 -93.75 -54.13
N THR A 192 37.58 -93.11 -54.92
CA THR A 192 36.58 -93.77 -55.78
C THR A 192 37.19 -94.87 -56.66
N PRO A 193 38.30 -94.67 -57.40
CA PRO A 193 38.93 -95.75 -58.18
C PRO A 193 39.56 -96.85 -57.32
N ILE A 194 39.89 -96.59 -56.05
CA ILE A 194 40.37 -97.63 -55.11
C ILE A 194 39.19 -98.47 -54.63
N ILE A 195 38.10 -97.84 -54.22
CA ILE A 195 36.87 -98.53 -53.80
C ILE A 195 36.30 -99.34 -54.96
N MET A 196 36.28 -98.81 -56.18
CA MET A 196 35.84 -99.55 -57.36
C MET A 196 36.69 -100.80 -57.61
N ARG A 197 38.03 -100.72 -57.45
CA ARG A 197 38.92 -101.90 -57.49
C ARG A 197 38.63 -102.92 -56.37
N MET A 198 38.38 -102.46 -55.14
CA MET A 198 37.99 -103.35 -54.03
C MET A 198 36.64 -104.01 -54.27
N LYS A 199 35.66 -103.26 -54.80
CA LYS A 199 34.32 -103.76 -55.15
C LYS A 199 34.41 -104.79 -56.27
N GLU A 200 35.23 -104.56 -57.28
CA GLU A 200 35.49 -105.49 -58.37
C GLU A 200 36.25 -106.75 -57.87
N GLY A 201 37.20 -106.57 -56.94
CA GLY A 201 37.86 -107.67 -56.23
C GLY A 201 36.89 -108.52 -55.40
N LEU A 202 35.95 -107.90 -54.68
CA LEU A 202 34.92 -108.60 -53.90
C LEU A 202 33.87 -109.26 -54.79
N ALA A 203 33.46 -108.64 -55.89
CA ALA A 203 32.57 -109.24 -56.88
C ALA A 203 33.18 -110.50 -57.49
N ASN A 204 34.50 -110.52 -57.69
CA ASN A 204 35.23 -111.72 -58.13
C ASN A 204 35.31 -112.81 -57.04
N ILE A 205 35.33 -112.45 -55.76
CA ILE A 205 35.34 -113.40 -54.62
C ILE A 205 33.94 -113.97 -54.35
N LEU A 206 32.90 -113.17 -54.52
CA LEU A 206 31.50 -113.54 -54.27
C LEU A 206 30.76 -114.03 -55.52
N ASN A 207 31.48 -114.41 -56.58
CA ASN A 207 30.92 -115.14 -57.73
C ASN A 207 30.59 -116.60 -57.33
N VAL A 208 29.72 -116.72 -56.33
CA VAL A 208 29.03 -117.93 -55.93
C VAL A 208 27.76 -117.97 -56.76
N GLU A 209 27.69 -118.93 -57.69
CA GLU A 209 26.49 -119.18 -58.46
C GLU A 209 25.30 -119.39 -57.50
N VAL A 210 24.22 -118.65 -57.71
CA VAL A 210 22.97 -118.67 -56.92
C VAL A 210 22.38 -120.10 -56.79
N GLN A 211 22.85 -121.04 -57.61
CA GLN A 211 22.46 -122.44 -57.62
C GLN A 211 23.00 -123.29 -56.46
N ASP A 212 24.08 -122.85 -55.77
CA ASP A 212 24.66 -123.56 -54.63
C ASP A 212 24.03 -123.18 -53.28
N MET A 213 23.36 -122.03 -53.17
CA MET A 213 22.64 -121.62 -51.95
C MET A 213 21.27 -122.31 -51.79
N ILE A 214 20.70 -122.86 -52.87
CA ILE A 214 19.42 -123.59 -52.84
C ILE A 214 19.56 -125.01 -52.23
N ASN A 215 20.77 -125.58 -52.22
CA ASN A 215 21.05 -126.89 -51.61
C ASN A 215 21.36 -126.82 -50.10
N ILE A 216 21.63 -125.63 -49.54
CA ILE A 216 21.91 -125.44 -48.11
C ILE A 216 20.62 -125.17 -47.30
N ILE A 217 19.56 -124.65 -47.94
CA ILE A 217 18.28 -124.35 -47.28
C ILE A 217 17.43 -125.62 -47.02
N LYS A 218 17.75 -126.77 -47.62
CA LYS A 218 17.00 -128.03 -47.46
C LYS A 218 17.36 -128.89 -46.23
N SER A 219 18.28 -128.46 -45.37
CA SER A 219 18.83 -129.33 -44.31
C SER A 219 18.83 -128.77 -42.88
N ASN A 220 18.04 -127.74 -42.53
CA ASN A 220 17.97 -127.35 -41.12
C ASN A 220 16.65 -126.71 -40.67
N GLU A 221 15.55 -127.44 -40.89
CA GLU A 221 14.42 -127.40 -39.98
C GLU A 221 14.71 -128.32 -38.79
N ARG A 222 14.88 -127.74 -37.58
CA ARG A 222 14.40 -128.22 -36.27
C ARG A 222 15.28 -127.69 -35.13
N SER A 223 14.70 -126.81 -34.31
CA SER A 223 14.68 -126.87 -32.82
C SER A 223 15.01 -125.55 -32.09
N ASN A 224 13.98 -125.04 -31.40
CA ASN A 224 13.96 -124.51 -30.02
C ASN A 224 14.30 -123.03 -29.69
N ALA A 225 13.21 -122.27 -29.45
CA ALA A 225 12.77 -121.68 -28.17
C ALA A 225 13.73 -120.87 -27.23
N ILE A 226 13.50 -119.52 -27.16
CA ILE A 226 13.22 -118.59 -26.01
C ILE A 226 13.94 -118.85 -24.64
N PRO A 227 14.58 -117.87 -23.93
CA PRO A 227 13.95 -116.69 -23.22
C PRO A 227 14.76 -115.36 -23.15
N SER A 228 14.14 -114.17 -23.12
CA SER A 228 13.72 -113.31 -21.97
C SER A 228 14.82 -112.69 -21.07
N SER A 229 14.94 -111.34 -21.09
CA SER A 229 15.02 -110.41 -19.93
C SER A 229 14.92 -108.97 -20.47
N ASN A 230 14.05 -108.04 -20.08
CA ASN A 230 13.56 -107.45 -18.82
C ASN A 230 14.54 -106.52 -18.05
N GLY A 231 14.09 -105.28 -17.84
CA GLY A 231 14.60 -104.22 -16.93
C GLY A 231 14.43 -102.81 -17.53
N GLU A 232 13.25 -102.15 -17.54
CA GLU A 232 12.63 -101.31 -16.46
C GLU A 232 13.52 -100.17 -15.93
N LYS A 233 13.25 -98.87 -16.21
CA LYS A 233 12.22 -97.91 -15.71
C LYS A 233 12.68 -97.09 -14.49
N GLN A 234 12.64 -95.75 -14.62
CA GLN A 234 11.96 -94.73 -13.77
C GLN A 234 12.20 -93.33 -14.43
N ASN A 235 11.17 -92.57 -14.87
CA ASN A 235 10.34 -91.58 -14.14
C ASN A 235 11.19 -90.47 -13.47
N LEU A 236 10.99 -89.14 -13.62
CA LEU A 236 9.85 -88.22 -13.86
C LEU A 236 10.36 -87.03 -14.73
N GLY A 237 9.59 -86.14 -15.36
CA GLY A 237 8.17 -85.83 -15.42
C GLY A 237 7.95 -84.52 -16.22
N ASN A 238 6.84 -84.47 -16.95
CA ASN A 238 5.98 -83.35 -17.35
C ASN A 238 6.53 -81.96 -17.73
N SER A 239 6.10 -81.53 -18.93
CA SER A 239 5.28 -80.32 -19.25
C SER A 239 5.78 -79.66 -20.52
N ARG A 240 5.17 -79.90 -21.68
CA ARG A 240 3.90 -79.31 -22.20
C ARG A 240 4.04 -77.83 -22.54
N MET A 241 3.99 -77.61 -23.85
CA MET A 241 3.71 -76.39 -24.61
C MET A 241 3.11 -75.21 -23.85
N HIS A 242 3.61 -74.01 -24.14
CA HIS A 242 2.74 -72.85 -24.31
C HIS A 242 3.17 -71.96 -25.48
N ALA A 243 2.20 -71.77 -26.36
CA ALA A 243 2.15 -70.75 -27.39
C ALA A 243 1.93 -69.34 -26.78
N CYS A 244 2.19 -68.35 -27.63
CA CYS A 244 1.73 -66.96 -27.50
C CYS A 244 0.31 -66.83 -26.92
N ASN A 245 0.11 -65.90 -25.98
CA ASN A 245 -0.68 -64.70 -26.26
C ASN A 245 -0.65 -63.65 -25.15
N VAL A 246 -0.75 -62.41 -25.63
CA VAL A 246 -0.87 -61.12 -24.97
C VAL A 246 -2.21 -61.00 -24.21
N SER A 247 -2.22 -60.42 -23.00
CA SER A 247 -3.16 -59.34 -22.57
C SER A 247 -3.12 -59.02 -21.06
N LEU A 248 -2.80 -57.75 -20.77
CA LEU A 248 -3.53 -56.78 -19.92
C LEU A 248 -4.18 -57.25 -18.59
N LYS A 249 -3.70 -56.72 -17.44
CA LYS A 249 -4.34 -55.68 -16.58
C LYS A 249 -3.91 -55.76 -15.09
N THR A 250 -3.69 -54.57 -14.49
CA THR A 250 -3.95 -54.13 -13.08
C THR A 250 -3.29 -54.91 -11.93
N GLY A 251 -2.70 -54.36 -10.88
CA GLY A 251 -2.62 -53.02 -10.30
C GLY A 251 -2.34 -53.16 -8.80
N SER A 252 -1.53 -52.26 -8.24
CA SER A 252 -1.51 -51.82 -6.82
C SER A 252 -1.02 -52.78 -5.71
N THR A 253 0.10 -52.46 -5.03
CA THR A 253 0.13 -51.76 -3.73
C THR A 253 1.46 -51.93 -2.97
N ASN A 254 1.87 -50.83 -2.30
CA ASN A 254 2.63 -50.71 -1.04
C ASN A 254 4.19 -50.73 -1.01
N LEU A 255 4.70 -49.52 -0.75
CA LEU A 255 5.89 -49.12 0.04
C LEU A 255 5.79 -49.57 1.54
N PRO A 256 6.75 -49.26 2.44
CA PRO A 256 8.24 -49.32 2.43
C PRO A 256 8.78 -50.03 3.72
N PRO A 257 10.08 -49.97 4.12
CA PRO A 257 10.63 -48.81 4.85
C PRO A 257 12.15 -48.50 4.66
N GLN A 258 12.54 -47.34 5.21
CA GLN A 258 13.86 -46.68 5.25
C GLN A 258 14.88 -47.31 6.25
N TYR A 259 16.19 -47.07 6.05
CA TYR A 259 17.09 -46.26 6.92
C TYR A 259 18.61 -46.48 6.60
N SER A 260 19.25 -45.44 6.03
CA SER A 260 20.51 -44.72 6.36
C SER A 260 21.84 -45.44 6.80
N PRO A 261 22.98 -44.73 7.06
CA PRO A 261 24.06 -44.44 6.10
C PRO A 261 25.50 -44.78 6.61
N ILE A 262 26.53 -44.74 5.75
CA ILE A 262 27.96 -44.78 6.17
C ILE A 262 28.79 -43.73 5.40
N LYS A 263 29.64 -43.03 6.15
CA LYS A 263 30.64 -42.01 5.75
C LYS A 263 32.01 -42.64 5.50
N GLU A 264 32.86 -41.94 4.70
CA GLU A 264 34.34 -41.79 4.72
C GLU A 264 34.77 -41.37 3.29
N GLY A 265 35.74 -40.51 2.97
CA GLY A 265 36.78 -39.76 3.68
C GLY A 265 37.94 -39.44 2.70
N ASN A 266 38.65 -38.31 2.89
CA ASN A 266 39.95 -37.84 2.32
C ASN A 266 39.96 -37.07 0.98
N ALA A 267 40.35 -35.77 0.93
CA ALA A 267 41.69 -35.08 1.07
C ALA A 267 42.51 -35.12 -0.25
N ASN A 268 43.21 -34.11 -0.79
CA ASN A 268 43.92 -32.90 -0.31
C ASN A 268 44.31 -32.02 -1.55
N GLU A 269 44.40 -30.68 -1.50
CA GLU A 269 45.62 -29.79 -1.56
C GLU A 269 45.33 -28.64 -2.57
N SER A 270 45.81 -27.38 -2.54
CA SER A 270 46.56 -26.53 -1.59
C SER A 270 46.64 -25.08 -2.14
N ASN A 271 47.02 -24.13 -1.26
CA ASN A 271 47.53 -22.74 -1.45
C ASN A 271 46.52 -21.58 -1.67
N GLY A 272 46.54 -20.48 -0.91
CA GLY A 272 47.40 -20.05 0.21
C GLY A 272 47.03 -18.64 0.75
N THR A 273 47.45 -18.35 2.00
CA THR A 273 47.89 -17.06 2.63
C THR A 273 47.00 -15.80 2.51
N ASP A 274 46.72 -14.97 3.53
CA ASP A 274 47.21 -14.77 4.90
C ASP A 274 46.29 -13.73 5.62
N GLN A 275 46.16 -13.83 6.95
CA GLN A 275 45.77 -12.85 8.00
C GLN A 275 44.73 -11.72 7.73
N GLY A 276 43.72 -11.45 8.57
CA GLY A 276 43.31 -11.98 9.86
C GLY A 276 42.18 -11.14 10.52
N LYS A 277 41.46 -11.79 11.45
CA LYS A 277 40.57 -11.31 12.54
C LYS A 277 39.10 -10.94 12.24
N GLU A 278 38.28 -11.98 12.14
CA GLU A 278 37.29 -12.42 13.15
C GLU A 278 36.40 -11.36 13.85
N CYS A 279 35.12 -11.34 13.48
CA CYS A 279 34.02 -11.55 14.42
C CYS A 279 32.82 -12.18 13.68
N GLU A 280 31.95 -12.82 14.46
CA GLU A 280 31.13 -13.98 14.12
C GLU A 280 30.08 -13.85 13.01
N ARG A 281 29.88 -15.02 12.41
CA ARG A 281 28.95 -15.44 11.36
C ARG A 281 27.53 -15.63 11.90
N LEU A 282 26.55 -15.05 11.21
CA LEU A 282 25.28 -15.73 10.88
C LEU A 282 25.01 -15.53 9.38
N GLU A 283 25.35 -16.57 8.62
CA GLU A 283 24.82 -16.94 7.29
C GLU A 283 23.31 -17.27 7.43
N GLU A 284 22.35 -17.11 6.50
CA GLU A 284 22.20 -16.89 5.05
C GLU A 284 20.81 -16.20 4.92
N SER A 285 20.64 -15.04 4.28
CA SER A 285 20.41 -14.79 2.85
C SER A 285 19.25 -15.57 2.19
N ASP A 286 18.10 -14.93 2.10
CA ASP A 286 17.20 -15.01 0.94
C ASP A 286 17.04 -13.58 0.41
N CYS A 287 17.71 -13.29 -0.71
CA CYS A 287 17.60 -12.02 -1.42
C CYS A 287 16.37 -12.06 -2.33
N ILE A 288 15.37 -11.21 -2.07
CA ILE A 288 14.45 -10.75 -3.12
C ILE A 288 14.84 -9.32 -3.43
N GLU A 289 15.42 -9.15 -4.60
CA GLU A 289 15.60 -7.87 -5.28
C GLU A 289 14.21 -7.35 -5.67
N VAL A 290 13.71 -6.34 -4.94
CA VAL A 290 12.53 -5.57 -5.36
C VAL A 290 13.00 -4.17 -5.69
N ILE A 291 12.97 -3.88 -7.00
CA ILE A 291 13.13 -2.57 -7.60
C ILE A 291 12.01 -1.68 -7.04
N CYS A 292 12.38 -0.58 -6.37
CA CYS A 292 11.44 0.49 -6.04
C CYS A 292 10.99 1.17 -7.32
N VAL A 293 9.69 1.18 -7.57
CA VAL A 293 9.04 2.17 -8.44
C VAL A 293 8.17 2.99 -7.51
N ASP A 294 8.54 4.25 -7.35
CA ASP A 294 7.73 5.27 -6.70
C ASP A 294 6.41 5.41 -7.49
N ASP A 295 5.27 5.37 -6.80
CA ASP A 295 4.18 6.30 -7.11
C ASP A 295 3.19 6.36 -5.95
N GLU A 296 3.19 7.55 -5.36
CA GLU A 296 2.12 8.16 -4.59
C GLU A 296 0.78 8.05 -5.33
N THR A 297 -0.28 7.81 -4.56
CA THR A 297 -1.61 8.47 -4.61
C THR A 297 -2.71 7.45 -4.33
N SER A 298 -3.21 7.52 -3.09
CA SER A 298 -4.45 6.91 -2.59
C SER A 298 -5.66 7.19 -3.50
N PRO A 299 -6.72 6.36 -3.44
CA PRO A 299 -8.03 6.97 -3.34
C PRO A 299 -8.79 6.47 -2.11
N GLY A 300 -9.11 7.44 -1.24
CA GLY A 300 -10.17 7.34 -0.26
C GLY A 300 -11.53 7.08 -0.92
N GLY A 301 -12.34 6.29 -0.22
CA GLY A 301 -13.63 5.79 -0.70
C GLY A 301 -14.83 6.71 -0.48
N SER A 302 -16.02 6.12 -0.61
CA SER A 302 -17.21 6.47 0.19
C SER A 302 -18.30 5.41 0.01
N GLU A 303 -19.05 5.16 1.10
CA GLU A 303 -20.38 4.53 1.28
C GLU A 303 -20.30 3.63 2.53
N LEU A 304 -21.01 3.82 3.64
CA LEU A 304 -22.23 4.55 3.97
C LEU A 304 -22.16 4.89 5.48
N CYS A 305 -22.43 6.14 5.86
CA CYS A 305 -22.56 6.51 7.27
C CYS A 305 -24.06 6.53 7.64
N ALA A 306 -24.55 5.46 8.24
CA ALA A 306 -25.86 5.44 8.87
C ALA A 306 -25.75 6.12 10.25
N ILE A 307 -26.44 7.25 10.39
CA ILE A 307 -26.65 8.00 11.62
C ILE A 307 -27.58 7.20 12.54
N VAL A 308 -27.12 6.86 13.75
CA VAL A 308 -27.98 6.81 14.94
C VAL A 308 -27.18 7.38 16.12
N CYS A 309 -27.36 8.68 16.36
CA CYS A 309 -27.09 9.28 17.67
C CYS A 309 -28.40 9.18 18.47
N GLY A 310 -28.44 8.29 19.45
CA GLY A 310 -29.56 8.12 20.37
C GLY A 310 -29.06 7.77 21.76
N LYS A 311 -29.07 8.75 22.66
CA LYS A 311 -28.99 8.48 24.10
C LYS A 311 -30.36 7.96 24.54
N GLU A 312 -30.49 6.66 24.80
CA GLU A 312 -31.54 6.17 25.71
C GLU A 312 -31.22 4.76 26.23
N LYS A 313 -31.46 4.56 27.52
CA LYS A 313 -31.36 3.28 28.22
C LYS A 313 -32.67 2.51 28.03
N ILE A 314 -32.54 1.19 27.83
CA ILE A 314 -33.30 0.06 28.39
C ILE A 314 -33.31 -1.06 27.35
N GLY A 315 -33.00 -2.26 27.81
CA GLY A 315 -32.63 -3.39 26.96
C GLY A 315 -33.79 -4.11 26.30
N GLU A 316 -33.46 -4.78 25.20
CA GLU A 316 -34.02 -6.07 24.81
C GLU A 316 -33.14 -6.71 23.73
N LYS A 317 -33.03 -8.04 23.79
CA LYS A 317 -32.17 -8.90 22.96
C LYS A 317 -32.64 -8.96 21.50
N PHE A 318 -31.75 -8.67 20.54
CA PHE A 318 -31.77 -9.24 19.17
C PHE A 318 -30.32 -9.30 18.62
N PRO A 319 -30.04 -10.16 17.62
CA PRO A 319 -28.83 -10.98 17.56
C PRO A 319 -27.69 -10.29 16.81
N LEU A 320 -26.50 -10.39 17.39
CA LEU A 320 -25.23 -9.99 16.79
C LEU A 320 -24.97 -10.81 15.52
N THR A 321 -24.99 -10.13 14.37
CA THR A 321 -24.26 -10.61 13.19
C THR A 321 -22.97 -9.80 13.08
N SER A 322 -21.87 -10.55 13.03
CA SER A 322 -20.49 -10.10 13.13
C SER A 322 -20.03 -9.35 11.88
N PHE A 323 -19.91 -8.02 11.96
CA PHE A 323 -18.97 -7.28 11.13
C PHE A 323 -17.63 -7.20 11.86
N ALA A 324 -16.84 -8.28 11.73
CA ALA A 324 -15.42 -8.24 12.07
C ALA A 324 -14.70 -7.41 11.00
N LEU A 325 -14.73 -6.08 11.15
CA LEU A 325 -13.74 -5.20 10.53
C LEU A 325 -12.38 -5.70 10.99
N LYS A 326 -11.57 -6.20 10.04
CA LYS A 326 -10.17 -6.53 10.23
C LYS A 326 -9.44 -5.30 10.76
N ARG A 327 -9.38 -5.13 12.09
CA ARG A 327 -8.35 -4.31 12.73
C ARG A 327 -7.04 -5.04 12.45
N LYS A 328 -6.26 -4.56 11.46
CA LYS A 328 -4.85 -4.97 11.29
C LYS A 328 -4.21 -4.83 12.68
N SER A 329 -3.56 -5.91 13.14
CA SER A 329 -2.91 -5.96 14.45
C SER A 329 -1.99 -4.75 14.63
N ARG A 330 -2.34 -3.86 15.58
CA ARG A 330 -1.66 -2.58 15.85
C ARG A 330 -0.30 -2.74 16.56
N ASP A 331 0.15 -3.98 16.76
CA ASP A 331 1.36 -4.33 17.50
C ASP A 331 2.66 -4.20 16.69
N LYS A 332 2.60 -3.67 15.46
CA LYS A 332 3.81 -3.47 14.65
C LYS A 332 4.63 -2.31 15.21
N LYS A 333 5.77 -2.60 15.83
CA LYS A 333 6.81 -1.60 16.14
C LYS A 333 7.18 -0.87 14.85
N TRP A 334 7.27 0.47 14.87
CA TRP A 334 7.78 1.20 13.71
C TRP A 334 9.26 0.87 13.56
N LEU A 335 9.63 0.28 12.43
CA LEU A 335 11.02 -0.05 12.10
C LEU A 335 11.61 1.01 11.17
N LEU A 336 10.77 1.68 10.39
CA LEU A 336 11.14 2.75 9.47
C LEU A 336 10.25 3.98 9.71
N GLY A 337 10.78 5.17 9.42
CA GLY A 337 9.99 6.42 9.46
C GLY A 337 8.79 6.40 8.51
N ALA A 338 8.90 5.70 7.38
CA ALA A 338 7.81 5.51 6.42
C ALA A 338 6.61 4.76 7.02
N ASP A 339 6.83 3.79 7.90
CA ASP A 339 5.75 3.08 8.60
C ASP A 339 4.97 4.03 9.51
N MET A 340 5.68 4.95 10.18
CA MET A 340 5.10 5.98 11.04
C MET A 340 4.28 6.99 10.23
N LEU A 341 4.79 7.40 9.06
CA LEU A 341 4.06 8.28 8.14
C LEU A 341 2.76 7.63 7.64
N ASN A 342 2.79 6.35 7.27
CA ASN A 342 1.58 5.65 6.84
C ASN A 342 0.54 5.58 7.97
N ASP A 343 0.98 5.29 9.20
CA ASP A 343 0.08 5.29 10.37
C ASP A 343 -0.51 6.68 10.65
N PHE A 344 0.23 7.78 10.42
CA PHE A 344 -0.31 9.14 10.53
C PHE A 344 -1.36 9.47 9.45
N GLN A 345 -1.31 8.81 8.29
CA GLN A 345 -2.33 8.99 7.26
C GLN A 345 -3.64 8.25 7.62
N GLU A 346 -3.54 7.11 8.30
CA GLU A 346 -4.68 6.27 8.66
C GLU A 346 -5.31 6.63 10.02
N ASP A 347 -4.51 7.05 11.01
CA ASP A 347 -4.93 7.24 12.40
C ASP A 347 -4.85 8.72 12.85
N GLU A 348 -6.01 9.36 12.88
CA GLU A 348 -6.16 10.75 13.33
C GLU A 348 -5.94 10.92 14.84
N GLU A 349 -6.29 9.90 15.64
CA GLU A 349 -6.06 9.92 17.08
C GLU A 349 -4.55 9.89 17.36
N LEU A 350 -3.82 9.12 16.57
CA LEU A 350 -2.36 9.12 16.62
C LEU A 350 -1.79 10.50 16.26
N CYS A 351 -2.33 11.19 15.25
CA CYS A 351 -1.90 12.55 14.90
C CYS A 351 -2.14 13.55 16.05
N MET A 352 -3.27 13.44 16.75
CA MET A 352 -3.55 14.27 17.94
C MET A 352 -2.55 13.99 19.07
N ASN A 353 -2.22 12.72 19.28
CA ASN A 353 -1.23 12.30 20.28
C ASN A 353 0.19 12.80 19.95
N VAL A 354 0.55 12.88 18.67
CA VAL A 354 1.82 13.44 18.22
C VAL A 354 1.98 14.91 18.63
N VAL A 355 0.93 15.71 18.51
CA VAL A 355 0.97 17.12 18.96
C VAL A 355 1.32 17.20 20.46
N CYS A 356 0.87 16.24 21.26
CA CYS A 356 1.20 16.16 22.69
C CYS A 356 2.71 15.91 22.91
N VAL A 357 3.31 15.04 22.12
CA VAL A 357 4.74 14.72 22.18
C VAL A 357 5.57 15.95 21.79
N LEU A 358 5.19 16.62 20.70
CA LEU A 358 5.85 17.84 20.24
C LEU A 358 5.76 18.95 21.29
N TYR A 359 4.61 19.11 21.95
CA TYR A 359 4.43 20.07 23.02
C TYR A 359 5.30 19.76 24.25
N ARG A 360 5.35 18.49 24.69
CA ARG A 360 6.22 18.07 25.81
C ARG A 360 7.69 18.32 25.50
N GLN A 361 8.13 17.99 24.29
CA GLN A 361 9.48 18.27 23.80
C GLN A 361 9.79 19.77 23.81
N GLN A 362 8.83 20.62 23.43
CA GLN A 362 8.98 22.07 23.47
C GLN A 362 9.16 22.60 24.90
N ILE A 363 8.41 22.08 25.87
CA ILE A 363 8.56 22.45 27.29
C ILE A 363 9.93 22.00 27.81
N SER A 364 10.30 20.74 27.58
CA SER A 364 11.59 20.20 28.04
C SER A 364 12.79 20.92 27.43
N ALA A 365 12.69 21.38 26.17
CA ALA A 365 13.73 22.18 25.52
C ALA A 365 13.81 23.63 26.05
N SER A 366 12.72 24.16 26.63
CA SER A 366 12.71 25.51 27.20
C SER A 366 13.39 25.60 28.58
N GLU A 367 13.57 24.46 29.25
CA GLU A 367 14.20 24.37 30.56
C GLU A 367 15.73 24.14 30.49
N SER A 368 16.25 23.65 29.35
CA SER A 368 17.69 23.48 29.13
C SER A 368 18.26 24.71 28.39
N SER A 369 18.94 25.58 29.14
CA SER A 369 19.42 26.90 28.70
C SER A 369 20.58 26.91 27.67
N THR A 370 20.74 25.86 26.86
CA THR A 370 21.72 25.81 25.77
C THR A 370 21.00 25.85 24.44
N GLN A 371 20.80 27.08 23.95
CA GLN A 371 20.63 27.36 22.53
C GLN A 371 21.89 26.90 21.81
N ASP A 372 21.82 25.76 21.14
CA ASP A 372 22.30 25.61 19.76
C ASP A 372 22.33 24.12 19.37
N LEU A 373 22.07 23.91 18.08
CA LEU A 373 22.24 22.69 17.29
C LEU A 373 21.00 21.77 17.15
N ASP A 374 20.30 22.08 16.05
CA ASP A 374 19.81 21.16 15.02
C ASP A 374 18.40 20.57 15.18
N GLY A 375 17.43 21.23 14.53
CA GLY A 375 16.08 20.68 14.29
C GLY A 375 14.98 21.09 15.29
N GLY A 376 15.03 22.30 15.84
CA GLY A 376 13.93 22.88 16.62
C GLY A 376 12.63 23.02 15.80
N LEU A 377 11.48 22.99 16.46
CA LEU A 377 10.20 23.38 15.84
C LEU A 377 10.35 24.80 15.29
N SER A 378 9.86 25.05 14.08
CA SER A 378 9.73 26.42 13.57
C SER A 378 8.96 27.28 14.56
N HIS A 379 9.31 28.56 14.73
CA HIS A 379 8.60 29.45 15.65
C HIS A 379 7.08 29.47 15.40
N SER A 380 6.67 29.42 14.14
CA SER A 380 5.26 29.32 13.76
C SER A 380 4.64 27.99 14.21
N ASP A 381 5.30 26.87 13.95
CA ASP A 381 4.80 25.55 14.33
C ASP A 381 4.79 25.38 15.86
N ALA A 382 5.74 25.98 16.57
CA ALA A 382 5.79 26.00 18.03
C ALA A 382 4.60 26.74 18.65
N LEU A 383 4.10 27.81 18.00
CA LEU A 383 2.86 28.48 18.39
C LEU A 383 1.63 27.63 18.04
N SER A 384 1.61 27.02 16.85
CA SER A 384 0.52 26.12 16.45
C SER A 384 0.39 24.91 17.37
N VAL A 385 1.50 24.25 17.71
CA VAL A 385 1.53 23.11 18.63
C VAL A 385 0.96 23.49 20.00
N ARG A 386 1.33 24.67 20.54
CA ARG A 386 0.77 25.17 21.81
C ARG A 386 -0.74 25.41 21.71
N ALA A 387 -1.20 26.11 20.68
CA ALA A 387 -2.62 26.41 20.51
C ALA A 387 -3.48 25.14 20.30
N LEU A 388 -2.96 24.18 19.52
CA LEU A 388 -3.62 22.89 19.32
C LEU A 388 -3.65 22.09 20.62
N TRP A 389 -2.55 22.05 21.37
CA TRP A 389 -2.50 21.37 22.65
C TRP A 389 -3.53 21.94 23.64
N GLU A 390 -3.62 23.27 23.77
CA GLU A 390 -4.61 23.92 24.63
C GLU A 390 -6.05 23.55 24.25
N TYR A 391 -6.34 23.51 22.94
CA TYR A 391 -7.67 23.12 22.44
C TYR A 391 -7.98 21.64 22.67
N LEU A 392 -7.02 20.74 22.49
CA LEU A 392 -7.20 19.30 22.61
C LEU A 392 -7.34 18.82 24.07
N PHE A 393 -6.76 19.57 25.02
CA PHE A 393 -6.79 19.21 26.45
C PHE A 393 -7.87 19.93 27.25
N ASP A 394 -8.51 20.96 26.70
CA ASP A 394 -9.61 21.70 27.33
C ASP A 394 -9.31 22.11 28.79
N GLY A 395 -8.05 22.52 29.05
CA GLY A 395 -7.57 22.91 30.38
C GLY A 395 -7.30 21.76 31.36
N GLY A 396 -7.49 20.50 30.97
CA GLY A 396 -7.19 19.34 31.79
C GLY A 396 -5.68 19.09 31.92
N HIS A 397 -5.17 19.05 33.15
CA HIS A 397 -3.75 18.75 33.46
C HIS A 397 -3.36 17.26 33.27
N GLY A 398 -4.20 16.47 32.59
CA GLY A 398 -3.94 15.06 32.32
C GLY A 398 -3.07 14.87 31.07
N LEU A 399 -2.36 13.76 30.98
CA LEU A 399 -1.58 13.37 29.77
C LEU A 399 -2.43 12.68 28.70
N ARG A 400 -3.76 12.70 28.87
CA ARG A 400 -4.75 12.08 27.98
C ARG A 400 -5.55 13.16 27.28
N LEU A 401 -5.77 12.99 25.98
CA LEU A 401 -6.59 13.88 25.16
C LEU A 401 -7.94 14.15 25.84
N GLY A 402 -8.27 15.43 26.05
CA GLY A 402 -9.55 15.84 26.65
C GLY A 402 -10.71 15.74 25.65
N LYS A 403 -10.40 15.89 24.36
CA LYS A 403 -11.35 15.74 23.25
C LYS A 403 -11.08 14.48 22.44
N THR A 404 -12.13 13.78 22.07
CA THR A 404 -12.09 12.64 21.15
C THR A 404 -12.02 13.10 19.70
N VAL A 405 -11.55 12.22 18.81
CA VAL A 405 -11.52 12.49 17.35
C VAL A 405 -12.90 12.89 16.82
N CYS A 406 -13.97 12.24 17.29
CA CYS A 406 -15.34 12.56 16.87
C CYS A 406 -15.77 13.97 17.26
N GLU A 407 -15.43 14.42 18.47
CA GLU A 407 -15.73 15.77 18.95
C GLU A 407 -14.96 16.82 18.15
N VAL A 408 -13.66 16.59 17.89
CA VAL A 408 -12.85 17.51 17.07
C VAL A 408 -13.36 17.55 15.63
N LYS A 409 -13.73 16.42 15.02
CA LYS A 409 -14.34 16.39 13.67
C LYS A 409 -15.60 17.25 13.58
N GLN A 410 -16.42 17.24 14.63
CA GLN A 410 -17.69 17.93 14.64
C GLN A 410 -17.54 19.43 14.93
N ASP A 411 -16.64 19.81 15.84
CA ASP A 411 -16.43 21.19 16.26
C ASP A 411 -15.49 21.95 15.31
N ARG A 412 -14.31 21.37 15.04
CA ARG A 412 -13.23 22.00 14.28
C ARG A 412 -12.41 20.99 13.46
N PRO A 413 -12.90 20.57 12.27
CA PRO A 413 -12.19 19.59 11.45
C PRO A 413 -10.83 20.10 10.93
N ASP A 414 -10.63 21.42 10.88
CA ASP A 414 -9.36 22.07 10.55
C ASP A 414 -8.22 21.69 11.51
N VAL A 415 -8.56 21.43 12.79
CA VAL A 415 -7.59 21.00 13.81
C VAL A 415 -6.96 19.66 13.45
N LEU A 416 -7.73 18.72 12.88
CA LEU A 416 -7.20 17.40 12.50
C LEU A 416 -6.27 17.47 11.29
N VAL A 417 -6.59 18.35 10.33
CA VAL A 417 -5.71 18.62 9.19
C VAL A 417 -4.38 19.18 9.67
N GLU A 418 -4.42 20.10 10.63
CA GLU A 418 -3.21 20.71 11.17
C GLU A 418 -2.40 19.72 12.05
N CYS A 419 -3.06 18.90 12.86
CA CYS A 419 -2.39 17.82 13.61
C CYS A 419 -1.67 16.85 12.67
N ARG A 420 -2.32 16.47 11.55
CA ARG A 420 -1.73 15.61 10.53
C ARG A 420 -0.55 16.30 9.84
N ARG A 421 -0.69 17.57 9.45
CA ARG A 421 0.40 18.37 8.85
C ARG A 421 1.64 18.39 9.75
N LEU A 422 1.45 18.64 11.04
CA LEU A 422 2.54 18.64 12.02
C LEU A 422 3.17 17.25 12.19
N ALA A 423 2.35 16.20 12.25
CA ALA A 423 2.85 14.83 12.36
C ALA A 423 3.69 14.43 11.13
N THR A 424 3.24 14.77 9.93
CA THR A 424 3.97 14.52 8.69
C THR A 424 5.23 15.37 8.58
N ASN A 425 5.19 16.65 8.94
CA ASN A 425 6.36 17.53 8.81
C ASN A 425 7.48 17.21 9.80
N TYR A 426 7.15 16.64 10.96
CA TYR A 426 8.11 16.35 12.03
C TYR A 426 8.32 14.84 12.26
N TYR A 427 7.92 13.99 11.30
CA TYR A 427 7.99 12.53 11.43
C TYR A 427 9.41 12.02 11.72
N ASP A 428 10.45 12.58 11.09
CA ASP A 428 11.85 12.19 11.33
C ASP A 428 12.27 12.41 12.78
N LYS A 429 11.84 13.53 13.37
CA LYS A 429 12.11 13.86 14.77
C LYS A 429 11.32 12.97 15.71
N LEU A 430 10.04 12.74 15.40
CA LEU A 430 9.17 11.85 16.16
C LEU A 430 9.70 10.41 16.14
N PHE A 431 10.20 9.95 15.00
CA PHE A 431 10.82 8.64 14.85
C PHE A 431 12.09 8.51 15.71
N ARG A 432 12.93 9.56 15.78
CA ARG A 432 14.06 9.60 16.71
C ARG A 432 13.63 9.51 18.18
N ILE A 433 12.63 10.31 18.58
CA ILE A 433 12.07 10.29 19.95
C ILE A 433 11.55 8.89 20.29
N TYR A 434 10.85 8.25 19.35
CA TYR A 434 10.34 6.88 19.49
C TYR A 434 11.46 5.86 19.67
N CYS A 435 12.47 5.88 18.80
CA CYS A 435 13.60 4.95 18.83
C CYS A 435 14.42 5.10 20.12
N ASN A 436 14.70 6.34 20.51
CA ASN A 436 15.47 6.66 21.71
C ASN A 436 14.66 6.45 22.99
N GLY A 437 13.32 6.44 22.91
CA GLY A 437 12.45 6.36 24.08
C GLY A 437 12.49 7.61 24.95
N GLU A 438 12.73 8.76 24.33
CA GLU A 438 12.83 10.06 25.03
C GLU A 438 11.49 10.49 25.62
N ASP A 439 10.37 10.05 25.04
CA ASP A 439 9.03 10.25 25.58
C ASP A 439 8.42 8.91 26.01
N PRO A 440 8.30 8.64 27.33
CA PRO A 440 7.69 7.42 27.86
C PRO A 440 6.25 7.21 27.39
N PHE A 441 5.50 8.30 27.17
CA PHE A 441 4.10 8.25 26.76
C PHE A 441 3.97 7.97 25.26
N PHE A 442 4.95 8.34 24.44
CA PHE A 442 4.91 8.06 23.00
C PHE A 442 5.04 6.58 22.67
N LYS A 443 5.85 5.83 23.43
CA LYS A 443 5.90 4.37 23.32
C LYS A 443 4.59 3.71 23.80
N LEU A 444 3.94 4.30 24.79
CA LEU A 444 2.71 3.77 25.38
C LEU A 444 1.46 4.03 24.52
N ILE A 445 1.43 5.09 23.71
CA ILE A 445 0.31 5.40 22.79
C ILE A 445 0.02 4.22 21.83
N LYS A 446 1.04 3.48 21.40
CA LYS A 446 0.84 2.28 20.56
C LYS A 446 0.47 1.02 21.37
N LEU A 447 0.79 0.98 22.66
CA LEU A 447 0.53 -0.17 23.54
C LEU A 447 -0.81 -0.10 24.29
N TYR A 448 -1.38 1.09 24.48
CA TYR A 448 -2.61 1.28 25.27
C TYR A 448 -3.88 1.52 24.42
N ASN A 449 -3.77 1.61 23.09
CA ASN A 449 -4.92 1.63 22.18
C ASN A 449 -5.45 0.21 21.84
N LEU A 450 -5.33 -0.70 22.81
CA LEU A 450 -5.75 -2.11 22.83
C LEU A 450 -7.16 -2.28 23.38
#